data_AF-A0A1W1YMJ1-F1
#
_entry.id   AF-A0A1W1YMJ1-F1
#
_cell.length_a   1.000
_cell.length_b   1.000
_cell.length_c   1.000
_cell.angle_alpha   90.00
_cell.angle_beta   90.00
_cell.angle_gamma   90.00
#
_symmetry.space_group_name_H-M   'P 1'
#
loop_
_entity.id
_entity.type
_entity.pdbx_description
1 polymer ?
#
loop_
_entity_poly.entity_id
_entity_poly.type
_entity_poly.pdbx_seq_one_letter_code
_entity_poly.pdbx_strand_id
1 'polypeptide(L)'
;MANIFSTIFTSILFIGIGFYWFKYPPKNINNLYGYRTRRSMANQQIWDYANKIGAKMLLVLGVVTLVLGVFLVLVLPLMSIFLTIVLILIGLGVGMYWCETKLNRHFDKNGKPKE
;
A
#
# COMPACT_ATOMS: atom_id res chain seq x y z
N MET A 1 14.43 -21.41 8.25
CA MET A 1 14.76 -21.35 6.80
C MET A 1 13.52 -21.13 5.94
N ALA A 2 12.43 -21.90 6.06
CA ALA A 2 11.21 -21.63 5.29
C ALA A 2 10.63 -20.21 5.51
N ASN A 3 10.62 -19.72 6.76
CA ASN A 3 10.05 -18.41 7.12
C ASN A 3 10.82 -17.22 6.53
N ILE A 4 12.13 -17.35 6.33
CA ILE A 4 12.94 -16.24 5.77
C ILE A 4 12.68 -16.12 4.27
N PHE A 5 12.60 -17.25 3.57
CA PHE A 5 12.28 -17.28 2.15
C PHE A 5 10.89 -16.71 1.88
N SER A 6 9.87 -17.14 2.62
CA SER A 6 8.51 -16.61 2.45
C SER A 6 8.44 -15.11 2.72
N THR A 7 9.10 -14.62 3.78
CA THR A 7 9.12 -13.19 4.12
C THR A 7 9.78 -12.34 3.04
N ILE A 8 10.94 -12.77 2.53
CA ILE A 8 11.64 -12.08 1.45
C ILE A 8 10.79 -12.10 0.17
N PHE A 9 10.22 -13.25 -0.18
CA PHE A 9 9.38 -13.39 -1.36
C PHE A 9 8.16 -12.45 -1.30
N THR A 10 7.41 -12.45 -0.19
CA THR A 10 6.25 -11.56 0.00
C THR A 10 6.66 -10.09 -0.08
N SER A 11 7.82 -9.73 0.49
CA SER A 11 8.30 -8.34 0.47
C SER A 11 8.67 -7.88 -0.94
N ILE A 12 9.40 -8.73 -1.69
CA ILE A 12 9.74 -8.46 -3.09
C ILE A 12 8.48 -8.37 -3.96
N LEU A 13 7.46 -9.20 -3.72
CA LEU A 13 6.18 -9.09 -4.41
C LEU A 13 5.52 -7.73 -4.16
N PHE A 14 5.45 -7.24 -2.92
CA PHE A 14 4.89 -5.92 -2.64
C PHE A 14 5.67 -4.79 -3.31
N ILE A 15 7.01 -4.86 -3.30
CA ILE A 15 7.87 -3.87 -3.97
C ILE A 15 7.65 -3.93 -5.48
N GLY A 16 7.63 -5.13 -6.08
CA GLY A 16 7.43 -5.32 -7.52
C GLY A 16 6.06 -4.82 -7.98
N ILE A 17 4.99 -5.19 -7.28
CA ILE A 17 3.63 -4.73 -7.56
C ILE A 17 3.54 -3.21 -7.36
N GLY A 18 4.08 -2.68 -6.27
CA GLY A 18 4.10 -1.24 -5.99
C GLY A 18 4.86 -0.46 -7.07
N PHE A 19 5.98 -0.97 -7.55
CA PHE A 19 6.78 -0.35 -8.62
C PHE A 19 6.05 -0.40 -9.96
N TYR A 20 5.49 -1.56 -10.31
CA TYR A 20 4.69 -1.71 -11.52
C TYR A 20 3.50 -0.75 -11.50
N TRP A 21 2.76 -0.70 -10.40
CA TRP A 21 1.62 0.21 -10.23
C TRP A 21 2.06 1.67 -10.26
N PHE A 22 3.21 2.01 -9.69
CA PHE A 22 3.74 3.37 -9.74
C PHE A 22 4.05 3.81 -11.18
N LYS A 23 4.59 2.89 -12.00
CA LYS A 23 4.93 3.15 -13.40
C LYS A 23 3.72 3.10 -14.34
N TYR A 24 2.80 2.18 -14.07
CA TYR A 24 1.60 1.90 -14.86
C TYR A 24 0.35 1.95 -13.98
N PRO A 25 -0.04 3.15 -13.49
CA PRO A 25 -1.20 3.27 -12.64
C PRO A 25 -2.49 2.97 -13.44
N PRO A 26 -3.57 2.53 -12.75
CA PRO A 26 -4.89 2.39 -13.32
C PRO A 26 -5.35 3.70 -13.96
N LYS A 27 -5.49 3.71 -15.30
CA LYS A 27 -5.74 4.95 -16.04
C LYS A 27 -7.18 5.44 -15.95
N ASN A 28 -8.13 4.52 -15.75
CA ASN A 28 -9.56 4.83 -15.71
C ASN A 28 -10.15 4.26 -14.43
N ILE A 29 -11.18 4.93 -13.90
CA ILE A 29 -11.99 4.41 -12.80
C ILE A 29 -12.59 3.07 -13.22
N ASN A 30 -12.32 2.04 -12.43
CA ASN A 30 -12.84 0.70 -12.67
C ASN A 30 -13.09 -0.03 -11.34
N ASN A 31 -14.06 -0.94 -11.35
CA ASN A 31 -14.44 -1.71 -10.18
C ASN A 31 -13.56 -2.95 -9.95
N LEU A 32 -12.75 -3.38 -10.93
CA LEU A 32 -11.92 -4.59 -10.80
C LEU A 32 -10.57 -4.34 -10.13
N TYR A 33 -9.89 -3.23 -10.44
CA TYR A 33 -8.53 -2.97 -9.94
C TYR A 33 -8.30 -1.48 -9.67
N GLY A 34 -7.38 -1.18 -8.76
CA GLY A 34 -7.07 0.17 -8.32
C GLY A 34 -7.34 0.42 -6.83
N TYR A 35 -7.00 1.61 -6.35
CA TYR A 35 -7.35 2.09 -5.02
C TYR A 35 -8.82 2.53 -5.04
N ARG A 36 -9.73 1.62 -4.70
CA ARG A 36 -11.19 1.71 -4.96
C ARG A 36 -12.01 2.05 -3.71
N THR A 37 -11.71 3.20 -3.10
CA THR A 37 -12.61 3.77 -2.09
C THR A 37 -13.73 4.55 -2.77
N ARG A 38 -14.88 4.70 -2.11
CA ARG A 38 -15.99 5.53 -2.62
C ARG A 38 -15.51 6.93 -3.02
N ARG A 39 -14.58 7.48 -2.26
CA ARG A 39 -14.01 8.80 -2.51
C ARG A 39 -13.07 8.81 -3.71
N SER A 40 -12.12 7.88 -3.78
CA SER A 40 -11.16 7.83 -4.89
C SER A 40 -11.82 7.58 -6.24
N MET A 41 -12.99 6.94 -6.26
CA MET A 41 -13.77 6.71 -7.48
C MET A 41 -14.73 7.85 -7.84
N ALA A 42 -14.75 8.96 -7.09
CA ALA A 42 -15.71 10.04 -7.32
C ALA A 42 -15.44 10.81 -8.62
N ASN A 43 -14.16 11.01 -8.99
CA ASN A 43 -13.77 11.59 -10.27
C ASN A 43 -12.33 11.16 -10.64
N GLN A 44 -11.95 11.41 -11.90
CA GLN A 44 -10.68 10.96 -12.44
C GLN A 44 -9.46 11.60 -11.77
N GLN A 45 -9.54 12.87 -11.37
CA GLN A 45 -8.41 13.55 -10.71
C GLN A 45 -8.09 12.94 -9.34
N ILE A 46 -9.13 12.65 -8.54
CA ILE A 46 -8.97 11.97 -7.24
C ILE A 46 -8.49 10.54 -7.46
N TRP A 47 -9.01 9.84 -8.47
CA TRP A 47 -8.59 8.49 -8.83
C TRP A 47 -7.09 8.43 -9.15
N ASP A 48 -6.60 9.31 -10.01
CA ASP A 48 -5.19 9.36 -10.41
C ASP A 48 -4.29 9.65 -9.19
N TYR A 49 -4.71 10.60 -8.35
CA TYR A 49 -3.97 10.98 -7.15
C TYR A 49 -3.94 9.86 -6.10
N ALA A 50 -5.08 9.23 -5.83
CA ALA A 50 -5.20 8.13 -4.87
C ALA A 50 -4.40 6.91 -5.31
N ASN A 51 -4.46 6.55 -6.59
CA ASN A 51 -3.69 5.42 -7.13
C ASN A 51 -2.18 5.65 -7.09
N LYS A 52 -1.72 6.91 -7.28
CA LYS A 52 -0.31 7.27 -7.08
C LYS A 52 0.14 7.10 -5.63
N ILE A 53 -0.73 7.41 -4.66
CA ILE A 53 -0.44 7.17 -3.24
C ILE A 53 -0.49 5.66 -2.93
N GLY A 54 -1.47 4.94 -3.46
CA GLY A 54 -1.59 3.49 -3.30
C GLY A 54 -0.34 2.75 -3.77
N ALA A 55 0.22 3.12 -4.92
CA ALA A 55 1.49 2.57 -5.40
C ALA A 55 2.66 2.85 -4.43
N LYS A 56 2.77 4.08 -3.91
CA LYS A 56 3.79 4.45 -2.91
C LYS A 56 3.60 3.69 -1.59
N MET A 57 2.35 3.49 -1.16
CA MET A 57 2.03 2.72 0.03
C MET A 57 2.54 1.28 -0.09
N LEU A 58 2.29 0.62 -1.23
CA LEU A 58 2.78 -0.75 -1.47
C LEU A 58 4.31 -0.83 -1.50
N LEU A 59 4.98 0.14 -2.13
CA LEU A 59 6.44 0.22 -2.12
C LEU A 59 7.00 0.34 -0.70
N VAL A 60 6.49 1.29 0.09
CA VAL A 60 6.93 1.50 1.47
C VAL A 60 6.63 0.27 2.32
N LEU A 61 5.44 -0.31 2.17
CA LEU A 61 5.04 -1.51 2.91
C LEU A 61 5.97 -2.69 2.60
N GLY A 62 6.32 -2.90 1.33
CA GLY A 62 7.24 -3.95 0.92
C GLY A 62 8.64 -3.76 1.51
N VAL A 63 9.18 -2.54 1.52
CA VAL A 63 10.48 -2.25 2.14
C VAL A 63 10.45 -2.44 3.66
N VAL A 64 9.41 -1.94 4.32
CA VAL A 64 9.24 -2.09 5.78
C VAL A 64 9.09 -3.57 6.15
N THR A 65 8.29 -4.32 5.39
CA THR A 65 8.11 -5.77 5.60
C THR A 65 9.41 -6.53 5.35
N LEU A 66 10.23 -6.12 4.38
CA LEU A 66 11.53 -6.74 4.14
C LEU A 66 12.45 -6.56 5.36
N VAL A 67 12.60 -5.32 5.84
CA VAL A 67 13.53 -5.02 6.94
C VAL A 67 13.03 -5.60 8.26
N LEU A 68 11.79 -5.27 8.66
CA LEU A 68 11.23 -5.69 9.95
C LEU A 68 10.85 -7.17 9.94
N GLY A 69 10.32 -7.69 8.84
CA GLY A 69 9.97 -9.11 8.72
C GLY A 69 11.20 -10.00 8.80
N VAL A 70 12.29 -9.67 8.09
CA VAL A 70 13.54 -10.43 8.20
C VAL A 70 14.10 -10.34 9.63
N PHE A 71 14.08 -9.16 10.24
CA PHE A 71 14.48 -9.00 11.65
C PHE A 71 13.65 -9.89 12.59
N LEU A 72 12.33 -9.93 12.43
CA LEU A 72 11.43 -10.79 13.22
C LEU A 72 11.72 -12.28 13.03
N VAL A 73 12.06 -12.71 11.82
CA VAL A 73 12.46 -14.11 11.55
C VAL A 73 13.75 -14.48 12.27
N LEU A 74 14.70 -13.54 12.40
CA LEU A 74 15.98 -13.77 13.08
C LEU A 74 15.85 -13.80 14.61
N VAL A 75 15.01 -12.93 15.18
CA VAL A 75 14.87 -12.79 16.65
C VAL A 75 13.79 -13.71 17.23
N LEU A 76 12.67 -13.87 16.52
CA LEU A 76 11.46 -14.57 17.00
C LEU A 76 10.95 -15.57 15.96
N PRO A 77 11.74 -16.59 15.56
CA PRO A 77 11.42 -17.46 14.41
C PRO A 77 10.10 -18.23 14.54
N LEU A 78 9.67 -18.56 15.76
CA LEU A 78 8.41 -19.29 16.02
C LEU A 78 7.18 -18.40 15.81
N MET A 79 7.27 -17.10 16.08
CA MET A 79 6.16 -16.14 15.99
C MET A 79 6.25 -15.24 14.74
N SER A 80 7.34 -15.35 13.98
CA SER A 80 7.69 -14.40 12.92
C SER A 80 6.60 -14.25 11.85
N ILE A 81 5.95 -15.35 11.45
CA ILE A 81 4.88 -15.32 10.44
C ILE A 81 3.68 -14.52 10.97
N PHE A 82 3.24 -14.82 12.18
CA PHE A 82 2.11 -14.12 12.81
C PHE A 82 2.38 -12.62 12.94
N LEU A 83 3.56 -12.26 13.46
CA LEU A 83 3.96 -10.85 13.62
C LEU A 83 4.12 -10.14 12.28
N THR A 84 4.60 -10.82 11.24
CA THR A 84 4.71 -10.25 9.89
C THR A 84 3.33 -10.01 9.26
N ILE A 85 2.36 -10.90 9.47
CA ILE A 85 0.98 -10.69 9.03
C ILE A 85 0.37 -9.49 9.75
N VAL A 86 0.53 -9.40 11.07
CA VAL A 86 0.08 -8.24 11.86
C VAL A 86 0.71 -6.94 11.35
N LEU A 87 2.02 -6.95 11.09
CA LEU A 87 2.74 -5.82 10.51
C LEU A 87 2.14 -5.38 9.17
N ILE A 88 1.86 -6.33 8.26
CA ILE A 88 1.26 -6.05 6.95
C ILE A 88 -0.14 -5.44 7.11
N LEU A 89 -0.98 -6.02 7.97
CA LEU A 89 -2.34 -5.53 8.22
C LEU A 89 -2.35 -4.11 8.79
N ILE A 90 -1.50 -3.83 9.78
CA ILE A 90 -1.33 -2.49 10.33
C ILE A 90 -0.81 -1.54 9.25
N GLY A 91 0.18 -1.97 8.47
CA GLY A 91 0.76 -1.16 7.40
C GLY A 91 -0.25 -0.79 6.30
N LEU A 92 -1.13 -1.73 5.92
CA LEU A 92 -2.25 -1.44 5.02
C LEU A 92 -3.23 -0.45 5.65
N GLY A 93 -3.58 -0.61 6.92
CA GLY A 93 -4.43 0.33 7.66
C GLY A 93 -3.86 1.76 7.71
N VAL A 94 -2.59 1.88 8.09
CA VAL A 94 -1.85 3.16 8.12
C VAL A 94 -1.78 3.77 6.72
N GLY A 95 -1.50 2.96 5.72
CA GLY A 95 -1.44 3.39 4.33
C GLY A 95 -2.79 3.90 3.79
N MET A 96 -3.89 3.23 4.15
CA MET A 96 -5.24 3.67 3.81
C MET A 96 -5.57 5.01 4.49
N TYR A 97 -5.28 5.12 5.78
CA TYR A 97 -5.43 6.36 6.53
C TYR A 97 -4.59 7.50 5.94
N TRP A 98 -3.36 7.21 5.52
CA TRP A 98 -2.47 8.17 4.87
C TRP A 98 -3.02 8.66 3.54
N CYS A 99 -3.58 7.76 2.73
CA CYS A 99 -4.25 8.10 1.47
C CYS A 99 -5.45 9.03 1.72
N GLU A 100 -6.34 8.67 2.64
CA GLU A 100 -7.51 9.50 2.97
C GLU A 100 -7.12 10.86 3.55
N THR A 101 -6.08 10.91 4.37
CA THR A 101 -5.56 12.18 4.90
C THR A 101 -5.03 13.07 3.79
N LYS A 102 -4.30 12.51 2.82
CA LYS A 102 -3.80 13.27 1.67
C LYS A 102 -4.93 13.74 0.75
N LEU A 103 -5.93 12.89 0.52
CA LEU A 103 -7.14 13.27 -0.20
C LEU A 103 -7.87 14.42 0.49
N ASN A 104 -8.00 14.38 1.83
CA ASN A 104 -8.59 15.47 2.61
C ASN A 104 -7.82 16.79 2.51
N ARG A 105 -6.50 16.72 2.37
CA ARG A 105 -5.67 17.92 2.22
C ARG A 105 -5.75 18.52 0.82
N HIS A 106 -5.86 17.69 -0.22
CA HIS A 106 -5.81 18.16 -1.61
C HIS A 106 -7.17 18.38 -2.26
N PHE A 107 -8.24 17.75 -1.76
CA PHE A 107 -9.58 17.83 -2.36
C PHE A 107 -10.64 18.25 -1.35
N ASP A 108 -11.58 19.09 -1.79
CA ASP A 108 -12.76 19.49 -1.03
C ASP A 108 -13.83 18.37 -1.00
N LYS A 109 -14.97 18.63 -0.35
CA LYS A 109 -16.07 17.65 -0.27
C LYS A 109 -16.77 17.42 -1.60
N ASN A 110 -16.64 18.35 -2.55
CA ASN A 110 -17.20 18.27 -3.90
C ASN A 110 -16.24 17.57 -4.88
N GLY A 111 -15.04 17.20 -4.42
CA GLY A 111 -14.01 16.56 -5.21
C GLY A 111 -13.18 17.50 -6.08
N LYS A 112 -13.25 18.82 -5.83
CA LYS A 112 -12.40 19.82 -6.48
C LYS A 112 -11.07 19.96 -5.73
N PRO A 113 -9.95 20.20 -6.42
CA PRO A 113 -8.70 20.55 -5.78
C PRO A 113 -8.86 21.77 -4.86
N LYS A 114 -8.27 21.73 -3.67
CA LYS A 114 -8.14 22.90 -2.80
C LYS A 114 -6.94 23.72 -3.29
N GLU A 115 -7.15 25.01 -3.50
CA GLU A 115 -6.08 25.98 -3.73
C GLU A 115 -5.16 26.09 -2.51
#